data_AF-U6Q1G9-F1
#
_entry.id   AF-U6Q1G9-F1
#
_cell.length_a   1.000
_cell.length_b   1.000
_cell.length_c   1.000
_cell.angle_alpha   90.00
_cell.angle_beta   90.00
_cell.angle_gamma   90.00
#
_symmetry.space_group_name_H-M   'P 1'
#
loop_
_entity.id
_entity.type
_entity.pdbx_description
1 polymer ?
#
loop_
_entity_poly.entity_id
_entity_poly.type
_entity_poly.pdbx_seq_one_letter_code
_entity_poly.pdbx_strand_id
1 'polypeptide(L)'
;MNPKQHDEVQKLLVELYDLTGYKMTADDPIIAMMLIQRREMAELVAQHQAQQQFFLDELTKKANAIVGSADAFSQQKNLVIQEILHTNTQMLAENENKLFAQVSKRIQDQFSEMSVDLFQSLETRTFRLMMILLVVQVGVLIASLIL
;
A
#
# COMPACT_ATOMS: atom_id res chain seq x y z
N MET A 1 -4.39 50.50 53.85
CA MET A 1 -5.03 49.40 53.10
C MET A 1 -5.44 49.91 51.73
N ASN A 2 -5.16 49.13 50.68
CA ASN A 2 -5.34 49.52 49.28
C ASN A 2 -6.84 49.38 48.89
N PRO A 3 -7.51 50.36 48.24
CA PRO A 3 -8.97 50.31 47.98
C PRO A 3 -9.46 49.05 47.26
N LYS A 4 -8.61 48.38 46.46
CA LYS A 4 -8.95 47.11 45.78
C LYS A 4 -9.11 45.92 46.73
N GLN A 5 -8.36 45.90 47.84
CA GLN A 5 -8.48 44.83 48.85
C GLN A 5 -9.78 44.95 49.64
N HIS A 6 -10.28 46.17 49.83
CA HIS A 6 -11.54 46.41 50.51
C HIS A 6 -12.73 45.83 49.74
N ASP A 7 -12.72 45.95 48.40
CA ASP A 7 -13.78 45.48 47.52
C ASP A 7 -13.79 43.94 47.38
N GLU A 8 -12.62 43.30 47.37
CA GLU A 8 -12.48 41.83 47.42
C GLU A 8 -12.94 41.24 48.75
N VAL A 9 -12.57 41.85 49.87
CA VAL A 9 -13.00 41.42 51.21
C VAL A 9 -14.51 41.54 51.36
N GLN A 10 -15.11 42.61 50.83
CA GLN A 10 -16.55 42.85 50.91
C GLN A 10 -17.34 41.85 50.06
N LYS A 11 -16.85 41.50 48.86
CA LYS A 11 -17.42 40.41 48.05
C LYS A 11 -17.32 39.06 48.75
N LEU A 12 -16.16 38.75 49.34
CA LEU A 12 -15.98 37.48 50.04
C LEU A 12 -16.91 37.35 51.26
N LEU A 13 -17.10 38.44 52.00
CA LEU A 13 -18.01 38.49 53.14
C LEU A 13 -19.48 38.28 52.74
N VAL A 14 -19.90 38.85 51.61
CA VAL A 14 -21.25 38.65 51.07
C VAL A 14 -21.43 37.21 50.59
N GLU A 15 -20.46 36.68 49.85
CA GLU A 15 -20.47 35.31 49.32
C GLU A 15 -20.47 34.26 50.45
N LEU A 16 -19.70 34.49 51.52
CA LEU A 16 -19.68 33.64 52.71
C LEU A 16 -20.97 33.75 53.53
N TYR A 17 -21.54 34.94 53.67
CA TYR A 17 -22.82 35.12 54.36
C TYR A 17 -23.94 34.37 53.63
N ASP A 18 -23.94 34.38 52.29
CA ASP A 18 -24.93 33.68 51.47
C ASP A 18 -24.78 32.14 51.57
N LEU A 19 -23.54 31.64 51.63
CA LEU A 19 -23.24 30.20 51.73
C LEU A 19 -23.37 29.62 53.15
N THR A 20 -23.07 30.40 54.19
CA THR A 20 -22.94 29.89 55.57
C THR A 20 -23.89 30.53 56.57
N GLY A 21 -24.51 31.67 56.22
CA GLY A 21 -25.39 32.43 57.11
C GLY A 21 -24.70 33.19 58.24
N TYR A 22 -23.37 33.09 58.36
CA TYR A 22 -22.61 33.73 59.44
C TYR A 22 -22.10 35.12 59.04
N LYS A 23 -22.38 36.12 59.90
CA LYS A 23 -21.80 37.47 59.76
C LYS A 23 -20.37 37.47 60.30
N MET A 24 -19.40 37.41 59.41
CA MET A 24 -18.00 37.68 59.71
C MET A 24 -17.68 39.16 59.48
N THR A 25 -16.63 39.66 60.12
CA THR A 25 -16.13 41.03 59.98
C THR A 25 -14.80 41.02 59.24
N ALA A 26 -14.48 42.11 58.53
CA ALA A 26 -13.27 42.22 57.71
C ALA A 26 -11.94 42.03 58.48
N ASP A 27 -11.96 42.23 59.79
CA ASP A 27 -10.81 42.05 60.68
C ASP A 27 -10.65 40.61 61.21
N ASP A 28 -11.52 39.68 60.78
CA ASP A 28 -11.43 38.27 61.19
C ASP A 28 -10.23 37.59 60.48
N PRO A 29 -9.29 36.98 61.22
CA PRO A 29 -8.15 36.28 60.63
C PRO A 29 -8.55 35.16 59.65
N ILE A 30 -9.77 34.62 59.76
CA ILE A 30 -10.28 33.59 58.86
C ILE A 30 -10.51 34.16 57.45
N ILE A 31 -10.99 35.40 57.33
CA ILE A 31 -11.19 36.06 56.02
C ILE A 31 -9.84 36.31 55.33
N ALA A 32 -8.81 36.68 56.10
CA ALA A 32 -7.46 36.83 55.58
C ALA A 32 -6.89 35.50 55.06
N MET A 33 -7.10 34.40 55.79
CA MET A 33 -6.67 33.05 55.36
C MET A 33 -7.41 32.60 54.10
N MET A 34 -8.73 32.81 54.00
CA MET A 34 -9.50 32.44 52.81
C MET A 34 -9.08 33.21 51.56
N LEU A 35 -8.72 34.50 51.69
CA LEU A 35 -8.20 35.29 50.57
C LEU A 35 -6.86 34.75 50.06
N ILE A 36 -5.97 34.35 50.98
CA ILE A 36 -4.69 33.73 50.62
C ILE A 36 -4.94 32.38 49.94
N GLN A 37 -5.81 31.53 50.50
CA GLN A 37 -6.11 30.21 49.95
C GLN A 37 -6.79 30.30 48.57
N ARG A 38 -7.70 31.25 48.36
CA ARG A 38 -8.33 31.50 47.05
C ARG A 38 -7.31 31.94 46.02
N ARG A 39 -6.33 32.76 46.41
CA ARG A 39 -5.26 33.22 45.53
C ARG A 39 -4.31 32.08 45.15
N GLU A 40 -3.91 31.26 46.11
CA GLU A 40 -3.09 30.07 45.87
C GLU A 40 -3.81 29.05 44.97
N MET A 41 -5.10 28.80 45.21
CA MET A 41 -5.89 27.93 44.33
C MET A 41 -6.06 28.51 42.93
N ALA A 42 -6.22 29.83 42.79
CA ALA A 42 -6.31 30.47 41.47
C ALA A 42 -5.00 30.35 40.68
N GLU A 43 -3.84 30.50 41.35
CA GLU A 43 -2.53 30.29 40.73
C GLU A 43 -2.33 28.82 40.33
N LEU A 44 -2.69 27.87 41.20
CA LEU A 44 -2.64 26.43 40.90
C LEU A 44 -3.53 26.06 39.71
N VAL A 45 -4.76 26.56 39.66
CA VAL A 45 -5.69 26.32 38.55
C VAL A 45 -5.14 26.92 37.25
N ALA A 46 -4.62 28.14 37.29
CA ALA A 46 -4.02 28.78 36.11
C ALA A 46 -2.81 27.99 35.58
N GLN A 47 -1.95 27.49 36.48
CA GLN A 47 -0.79 26.69 36.11
C GLN A 47 -1.22 25.33 35.52
N HIS A 48 -2.23 24.68 36.11
CA HIS A 48 -2.76 23.42 35.62
C HIS A 48 -3.41 23.58 34.24
N GLN A 49 -4.15 24.67 34.03
CA GLN A 49 -4.81 24.96 32.77
C GLN A 49 -3.81 25.27 31.65
N ALA A 50 -2.73 25.99 31.96
CA ALA A 50 -1.63 26.23 31.03
C ALA A 50 -0.91 24.91 30.64
N GLN A 51 -0.68 24.02 31.60
CA GLN A 51 -0.07 22.72 31.34
C GLN A 51 -0.97 21.80 30.51
N GLN A 52 -2.29 21.85 30.75
CA GLN A 52 -3.28 21.10 29.97
C GLN A 52 -3.35 21.58 28.52
N GLN A 53 -3.31 22.90 28.30
CA GLN A 53 -3.24 23.49 26.96
C GLN A 53 -1.96 23.10 26.23
N PHE A 54 -0.82 23.12 26.91
CA PHE A 54 0.45 22.65 26.34
C PHE A 54 0.36 21.18 25.90
N PHE A 55 -0.21 20.31 26.74
CA PHE A 55 -0.39 18.89 26.40
C PHE A 55 -1.33 18.68 25.21
N LEU A 56 -2.42 19.45 25.12
CA LEU A 56 -3.35 19.40 24.00
C LEU A 56 -2.71 19.87 22.68
N ASP A 57 -1.88 20.90 22.73
CA ASP A 57 -1.14 21.39 21.56
C ASP A 57 -0.12 20.35 21.08
N GLU A 58 0.62 19.74 22.01
CA GLU A 58 1.58 18.67 21.69
C GLU A 58 0.86 17.43 21.10
N LEU A 59 -0.27 17.03 21.67
CA LEU A 59 -1.10 15.95 21.14
C LEU A 59 -1.61 16.26 19.74
N THR A 60 -2.10 17.48 19.52
CA THR A 60 -2.60 17.93 18.21
C THR A 60 -1.48 17.91 17.17
N LYS A 61 -0.30 18.39 17.53
CA LYS A 61 0.89 18.35 16.67
C LYS A 61 1.28 16.92 16.31
N LYS A 62 1.31 16.00 17.28
CA LYS A 62 1.61 14.58 17.03
C LYS A 62 0.53 13.90 16.20
N ALA A 63 -0.75 14.18 16.46
CA ALA A 63 -1.86 13.65 15.69
C ALA A 63 -1.79 14.11 14.22
N ASN A 64 -1.54 15.40 13.99
CA ASN A 64 -1.36 15.94 12.63
C ASN A 64 -0.15 15.34 11.92
N ALA A 65 0.96 15.10 12.63
CA ALA A 65 2.12 14.42 12.06
C ALA A 65 1.80 12.97 11.66
N ILE A 66 1.03 12.25 12.48
CA ILE A 66 0.59 10.88 12.17
C ILE A 66 -0.35 10.87 10.96
N VAL A 67 -1.33 11.78 10.92
CA VAL A 67 -2.27 11.89 9.79
C VAL A 67 -1.52 12.23 8.50
N GLY A 68 -0.62 13.22 8.53
CA GLY A 68 0.20 13.57 7.37
C GLY A 68 1.11 12.41 6.93
N SER A 69 1.65 11.64 7.87
CA SER A 69 2.44 10.44 7.55
C SER A 69 1.58 9.33 6.93
N ALA A 70 0.35 9.14 7.41
CA ALA A 70 -0.59 8.18 6.86
C ALA A 70 -1.02 8.55 5.43
N ASP A 71 -1.23 9.84 5.15
CA ASP A 71 -1.54 10.32 3.80
C ASP A 71 -0.36 10.11 2.84
N ALA A 72 0.86 10.47 3.27
CA ALA A 72 2.08 10.23 2.49
C ALA A 72 2.28 8.73 2.21
N PHE A 73 2.07 7.87 3.22
CA PHE A 73 2.13 6.43 3.07
C PHE A 73 1.07 5.90 2.08
N SER A 74 -0.16 6.42 2.14
CA SER A 74 -1.24 6.04 1.21
C SER A 74 -0.87 6.39 -0.24
N GLN A 75 -0.33 7.58 -0.46
CA GLN A 75 0.16 8.00 -1.79
C GLN A 75 1.30 7.09 -2.27
N GLN A 76 2.28 6.81 -1.41
CA GLN A 76 3.40 5.94 -1.75
C GLN A 76 2.94 4.51 -2.07
N LYS A 77 1.98 3.97 -1.31
CA LYS A 77 1.36 2.67 -1.57
C LYS A 77 0.75 2.62 -2.98
N ASN A 78 0.04 3.67 -3.38
CA ASN A 78 -0.59 3.71 -4.70
C ASN A 78 0.45 3.74 -5.84
N LEU A 79 1.54 4.49 -5.68
CA LEU A 79 2.64 4.50 -6.65
C LEU A 79 3.28 3.11 -6.79
N VAL A 80 3.58 2.44 -5.68
CA VAL A 80 4.15 1.09 -5.69
C VAL A 80 3.20 0.09 -6.35
N ILE A 81 1.90 0.16 -6.07
CA ILE A 81 0.91 -0.72 -6.72
C ILE A 81 0.89 -0.49 -8.23
N GLN A 82 0.94 0.77 -8.68
CA GLN A 82 0.99 1.10 -10.11
C GLN A 82 2.26 0.56 -10.78
N GLU A 83 3.41 0.70 -10.13
CA GLU A 83 4.68 0.18 -10.63
C GLU A 83 4.68 -1.36 -10.73
N ILE A 84 4.14 -2.05 -9.72
CA ILE A 84 3.96 -3.51 -9.74
C ILE A 84 3.03 -3.94 -10.88
N LEU A 85 1.90 -3.26 -11.06
CA LEU A 85 0.96 -3.56 -12.15
C LEU A 85 1.59 -3.33 -13.53
N HIS A 86 2.32 -2.23 -13.70
CA HIS A 86 3.01 -1.92 -14.93
C HIS A 86 4.08 -2.97 -15.27
N THR A 87 4.92 -3.30 -14.28
CA THR A 87 5.98 -4.31 -14.41
C THR A 87 5.40 -5.69 -14.74
N ASN A 88 4.34 -6.11 -14.05
CA ASN A 88 3.68 -7.40 -14.34
C ASN A 88 3.09 -7.43 -15.75
N THR A 89 2.47 -6.35 -16.20
CA THR A 89 1.89 -6.26 -17.55
C THR A 89 2.99 -6.35 -18.60
N GLN A 90 4.12 -5.66 -18.39
CA GLN A 90 5.27 -5.74 -19.27
C GLN A 90 5.87 -7.16 -19.30
N MET A 91 6.08 -7.78 -18.14
CA MET A 91 6.57 -9.15 -18.07
C MET A 91 5.62 -10.15 -18.72
N LEU A 92 4.30 -9.97 -18.58
CA LEU A 92 3.31 -10.80 -19.23
C LEU A 92 3.42 -10.67 -20.75
N ALA A 93 3.47 -9.45 -21.29
CA ALA A 93 3.61 -9.21 -22.73
C ALA A 93 4.93 -9.77 -23.28
N GLU A 94 6.04 -9.63 -22.56
CA GLU A 94 7.33 -10.21 -22.95
C GLU A 94 7.28 -11.74 -22.93
N ASN A 95 6.65 -12.34 -21.92
CA ASN A 95 6.51 -13.77 -21.80
C ASN A 95 5.58 -14.34 -22.88
N GLU A 96 4.46 -13.67 -23.19
CA GLU A 96 3.58 -14.03 -24.31
C GLU A 96 4.36 -13.99 -25.62
N ASN A 97 5.10 -12.92 -25.89
CA ASN A 97 5.86 -12.79 -27.12
C ASN A 97 6.96 -13.87 -27.24
N LYS A 98 7.66 -14.18 -26.14
CA LYS A 98 8.64 -15.28 -26.09
C LYS A 98 7.97 -16.64 -26.30
N LEU A 99 6.81 -16.89 -25.68
CA LEU A 99 6.03 -18.12 -25.87
C LEU A 99 5.58 -18.25 -27.32
N PHE A 100 5.00 -17.21 -27.91
CA PHE A 100 4.58 -17.21 -29.31
C PHE A 100 5.77 -17.44 -30.25
N ALA A 101 6.91 -16.79 -30.02
CA ALA A 101 8.12 -17.01 -30.81
C ALA A 101 8.64 -18.45 -30.70
N GLN A 102 8.68 -19.01 -29.49
CA GLN A 102 9.13 -20.39 -29.27
C GLN A 102 8.17 -21.42 -29.84
N VAL A 103 6.86 -21.24 -29.64
CA VAL A 103 5.84 -22.14 -30.18
C VAL A 103 5.84 -22.09 -31.70
N SER A 104 5.90 -20.90 -32.30
CA SER A 104 5.96 -20.75 -33.75
C SER A 104 7.21 -21.38 -34.34
N LYS A 105 8.38 -21.15 -33.72
CA LYS A 105 9.63 -21.78 -34.12
C LYS A 105 9.56 -23.30 -34.00
N ARG A 106 9.05 -23.82 -32.88
CA ARG A 106 8.90 -25.26 -32.67
C ARG A 106 7.95 -25.91 -33.69
N ILE A 107 6.83 -25.24 -33.99
CA ILE A 107 5.90 -25.70 -35.03
C ILE A 107 6.60 -25.73 -36.38
N GLN A 108 7.35 -24.67 -36.73
CA GLN A 108 8.09 -24.61 -37.99
C GLN A 108 9.15 -25.71 -38.09
N ASP A 109 9.94 -25.91 -37.02
CA ASP A 109 10.97 -26.95 -36.94
C ASP A 109 10.33 -28.34 -37.09
N GLN A 110 9.22 -28.61 -36.37
CA GLN A 110 8.47 -29.87 -36.48
C GLN A 110 7.86 -30.09 -37.88
N PHE A 111 7.32 -29.04 -38.51
CA PHE A 111 6.81 -29.14 -39.88
C PHE A 111 7.92 -29.41 -40.88
N SER A 112 9.08 -28.79 -40.70
CA SER A 112 10.26 -29.02 -41.55
C SER A 112 10.77 -30.45 -41.39
N GLU A 113 10.96 -30.93 -40.16
CA GLU A 113 11.38 -32.30 -39.88
C GLU A 113 10.39 -33.33 -40.44
N MET A 114 9.08 -33.13 -40.19
CA MET A 114 8.04 -34.01 -40.71
C MET A 114 7.98 -34.00 -42.24
N SER A 115 8.15 -32.83 -42.87
CA SER A 115 8.18 -32.73 -44.33
C SER A 115 9.38 -33.48 -44.91
N VAL A 116 10.56 -33.32 -44.31
CA VAL A 116 11.78 -34.04 -44.73
C VAL A 116 11.61 -35.54 -44.61
N ASP A 117 11.07 -36.04 -43.48
CA ASP A 117 10.81 -37.48 -43.29
C ASP A 117 9.77 -38.02 -44.29
N LEU A 118 8.72 -37.25 -44.59
CA LEU A 118 7.77 -37.58 -45.64
C LEU A 118 8.42 -37.63 -47.03
N PHE A 119 9.24 -36.64 -47.38
CA PHE A 119 9.96 -36.64 -48.67
C PHE A 119 10.91 -37.83 -48.77
N GLN A 120 11.65 -38.14 -47.70
CA GLN A 120 12.60 -39.25 -47.66
C GLN A 120 11.89 -40.61 -47.75
N SER A 121 10.76 -40.76 -47.07
CA SER A 121 9.93 -41.98 -47.16
C SER A 121 9.26 -42.14 -48.53
N LEU A 122 8.82 -41.04 -49.15
CA LEU A 122 8.31 -41.04 -50.52
C LEU A 122 9.40 -41.41 -51.53
N GLU A 123 10.59 -40.81 -51.44
CA GLU A 123 11.74 -41.14 -52.30
C GLU A 123 12.13 -42.60 -52.18
N THR A 124 12.17 -43.14 -50.97
CA THR A 124 12.46 -44.56 -50.73
C THR A 124 11.41 -45.47 -51.36
N ARG A 125 10.12 -45.10 -51.26
CA ARG A 125 9.02 -45.85 -51.89
C ARG A 125 9.05 -45.76 -53.41
N THR A 126 9.27 -44.58 -53.99
CA THR A 126 9.33 -44.38 -55.44
C THR A 126 10.53 -45.10 -56.03
N PHE A 127 11.70 -45.04 -55.39
CA PHE A 127 12.88 -45.78 -55.83
C PHE A 127 12.65 -47.30 -55.81
N ARG A 128 11.98 -47.82 -54.77
CA ARG A 128 11.63 -49.24 -54.70
C ARG A 128 10.67 -49.66 -55.82
N LEU A 129 9.66 -48.85 -56.13
CA LEU A 129 8.74 -49.11 -57.24
C LEU A 129 9.45 -49.07 -58.60
N MET A 130 10.36 -48.10 -58.79
CA MET A 130 11.16 -47.98 -60.01
C MET A 130 12.06 -49.20 -60.21
N MET A 131 12.69 -49.70 -59.14
CA MET A 131 13.52 -50.91 -59.19
C MET A 131 12.69 -52.14 -59.57
N ILE A 132 11.49 -52.31 -59.00
CA ILE A 132 10.60 -53.42 -59.34
C ILE A 132 10.17 -53.35 -60.82
N LEU A 133 9.78 -52.17 -61.30
CA LEU A 133 9.43 -51.97 -62.71
C LEU A 133 10.59 -52.30 -63.65
N LEU A 134 11.82 -51.92 -63.28
CA LEU A 134 13.02 -52.22 -64.06
C LEU A 134 13.26 -53.73 -64.15
N VAL A 135 13.14 -54.45 -63.03
CA VAL A 135 13.25 -55.92 -63.01
C VAL A 135 12.18 -56.58 -63.87
N VAL A 136 10.93 -56.09 -63.81
CA VAL A 136 9.84 -56.57 -64.67
C VAL A 136 10.13 -56.32 -66.15
N GLN A 137 10.59 -55.13 -66.53
CA GLN A 137 10.96 -54.80 -67.91
C GLN A 137 12.08 -55.70 -68.43
N VAL A 138 13.12 -55.95 -67.63
CA VAL A 138 14.21 -56.85 -68.01
C VAL A 138 13.71 -58.29 -68.16
N GLY A 139 12.84 -58.76 -67.27
CA GLY A 139 12.21 -60.07 -67.38
C GLY A 139 11.37 -60.23 -68.66
N VAL A 140 10.58 -59.20 -69.01
CA VAL A 140 9.81 -59.17 -70.27
C VAL A 140 10.72 -59.17 -71.48
N LEU A 141 11.80 -58.38 -71.48
CA LEU A 141 12.76 -58.35 -72.59
C LEU A 141 13.44 -59.70 -72.79
N ILE A 142 13.89 -60.35 -71.72
CA ILE A 142 14.50 -61.69 -71.78
C ILE A 142 13.48 -62.71 -72.30
N ALA A 143 12.24 -62.70 -71.79
CA ALA A 143 11.18 -63.59 -72.27
C ALA A 143 10.87 -63.37 -73.76
N SER A 144 10.86 -62.13 -74.24
CA SER A 144 10.65 -61.80 -75.65
C SER A 144 11.83 -62.15 -76.56
N LEU A 145 13.03 -62.36 -76.01
CA LEU A 145 14.22 -62.77 -76.76
C LEU A 145 14.32 -64.30 -76.91
N ILE A 146 13.68 -65.04 -76.00
CA ILE A 146 13.67 -66.51 -75.94
C ILE A 146 12.46 -67.08 -76.71
N LEU A 147 11.38 -66.32 -76.86
CA LEU A 147 10.19 -66.65 -77.65
C LEU A 147 10.38 -66.27 -79.13
#